data_AF-A0A2S5M9U5-F1
#
_entry.id   AF-A0A2S5M9U5-F1
#
_cell.length_a   1.000
_cell.length_b   1.000
_cell.length_c   1.000
_cell.angle_alpha   90.00
_cell.angle_beta   90.00
_cell.angle_gamma   90.00
#
_symmetry.space_group_name_H-M   'P 1'
#
loop_
_entity.id
_entity.type
_entity.pdbx_description
1 polymer ?
#
loop_
_entity_poly.entity_id
_entity_poly.type
_entity_poly.pdbx_seq_one_letter_code
_entity_poly.pdbx_strand_id
1 'polypeptide(L)'
;MRPSKRAPDEMRQVSFERGVARYAEGSCLVKFGNTQVLCAASLEDKPPPWLRGQGRGWVTAEYSMLPRATHTRTRREAAAGRLSGRTQEIQR
;
A
#
# COMPACT_ATOMS: atom_id res chain seq x y z
N MET A 1 2.73 26.10 15.36
CA MET A 1 3.23 24.91 16.09
C MET A 1 2.50 23.67 15.58
N ARG A 2 3.19 22.57 15.22
CA ARG A 2 2.51 21.34 14.75
C ARG A 2 1.76 20.69 15.92
N PRO A 3 0.58 20.07 15.73
CA PRO A 3 -0.15 19.37 16.81
C PRO A 3 0.69 18.28 17.51
N SER A 4 1.60 17.65 16.77
CA SER A 4 2.55 16.67 17.30
C SER A 4 3.75 17.26 18.03
N LYS A 5 3.84 18.59 18.19
CA LYS A 5 4.98 19.35 18.75
C LYS A 5 6.35 19.17 18.08
N ARG A 6 6.47 18.27 17.12
CA ARG A 6 7.65 18.06 16.27
C ARG A 6 8.08 19.31 15.49
N ALA A 7 9.38 19.40 15.20
CA ALA A 7 9.93 20.45 14.35
C ALA A 7 9.39 20.36 12.89
N PRO A 8 9.49 21.43 12.08
CA PRO A 8 9.01 21.42 10.70
C PRO A 8 9.67 20.34 9.82
N ASP A 9 10.96 20.11 10.02
CA ASP A 9 11.84 19.18 9.32
C ASP A 9 11.91 17.78 9.96
N GLU A 10 11.38 17.64 11.18
CA GLU A 10 11.36 16.36 11.87
C GLU A 10 10.30 15.42 11.27
N MET A 11 10.70 14.17 10.98
CA MET A 11 9.80 13.09 10.54
C MET A 11 9.01 12.50 11.72
N ARG A 12 7.95 11.72 11.41
CA ARG A 12 7.27 10.93 12.45
C ARG A 12 8.17 9.75 12.82
N GLN A 13 7.93 9.12 13.97
CA GLN A 13 8.57 7.84 14.27
C GLN A 13 8.26 6.82 13.17
N VAL A 14 9.30 6.22 12.60
CA VAL A 14 9.18 5.22 11.54
C VAL A 14 9.61 3.85 12.06
N SER A 15 8.85 2.81 11.75
CA SER A 15 9.22 1.43 12.06
C SER A 15 8.86 0.49 10.91
N PHE A 16 9.67 -0.54 10.71
CA PHE A 16 9.46 -1.57 9.71
C PHE A 16 9.47 -2.95 10.37
N GLU A 17 8.41 -3.71 10.17
CA GLU A 17 8.30 -5.10 10.61
C GLU A 17 8.17 -5.97 9.35
N ARG A 18 9.21 -6.76 9.05
CA ARG A 18 9.27 -7.59 7.85
C ARG A 18 8.70 -8.99 8.12
N GLY A 19 8.22 -9.68 7.08
CA GLY A 19 7.76 -11.07 7.19
C GLY A 19 6.40 -11.22 7.88
N VAL A 20 5.59 -10.16 7.89
CA VAL A 20 4.27 -10.12 8.56
C VAL A 20 3.19 -10.93 7.84
N ALA A 21 3.34 -11.17 6.54
CA ALA A 21 2.47 -12.03 5.76
C ALA A 21 3.26 -13.27 5.31
N ARG A 22 2.97 -14.42 5.93
CA ARG A 22 3.68 -15.69 5.74
C ARG A 22 3.74 -16.16 4.28
N TYR A 23 2.68 -15.91 3.52
CA TYR A 23 2.51 -16.45 2.17
C TYR A 23 3.05 -15.52 1.07
N ALA A 24 3.32 -14.26 1.39
CA ALA A 24 3.91 -13.35 0.42
C ALA A 24 5.42 -13.55 0.39
N GLU A 25 6.03 -13.58 -0.80
CA GLU A 25 7.48 -13.68 -0.98
C GLU A 25 8.21 -12.51 -0.30
N GLY A 26 7.58 -11.32 -0.33
CA GLY A 26 8.00 -10.18 0.46
C GLY A 26 6.83 -9.56 1.23
N SER A 27 7.02 -9.23 2.50
CA SER A 27 6.01 -8.48 3.25
C SER A 27 6.62 -7.57 4.31
N CYS A 28 5.97 -6.43 4.54
CA CYS A 28 6.36 -5.46 5.54
C CYS A 28 5.16 -4.68 6.07
N LEU A 29 5.02 -4.60 7.40
CA LEU A 29 4.17 -3.62 8.06
C LEU A 29 5.01 -2.38 8.35
N VAL A 30 4.77 -1.30 7.63
CA VAL A 30 5.44 -0.01 7.85
C VAL A 30 4.54 0.91 8.67
N LYS A 31 5.13 1.60 9.64
CA LYS A 31 4.43 2.58 10.50
C LYS A 31 5.11 3.94 10.43
N PHE A 32 4.31 5.00 10.31
CA PHE A 32 4.73 6.40 10.36
C PHE A 32 3.89 7.12 11.42
N GLY A 33 4.31 7.05 12.68
CA GLY A 33 3.46 7.34 13.83
C GLY A 33 2.22 6.44 13.80
N ASN A 34 1.02 7.04 13.79
CA ASN A 34 -0.24 6.29 13.78
C ASN A 34 -0.65 5.76 12.39
N THR A 35 0.00 6.19 11.31
CA THR A 35 -0.25 5.65 9.97
C THR A 35 0.41 4.30 9.85
N GLN A 36 -0.35 3.25 9.51
CA GLN A 36 0.16 1.91 9.28
C GLN A 36 -0.22 1.45 7.88
N VAL A 37 0.71 0.83 7.17
CA VAL A 37 0.51 0.27 5.84
C VAL A 37 1.12 -1.12 5.79
N LEU A 38 0.32 -2.11 5.41
CA LEU A 38 0.79 -3.45 5.09
C LEU A 38 1.15 -3.48 3.61
N CYS A 39 2.43 -3.70 3.31
CA CYS A 39 2.92 -3.91 1.96
C CYS A 39 3.23 -5.39 1.77
N ALA A 40 2.74 -5.98 0.68
CA ALA A 40 3.08 -7.32 0.24
C ALA A 40 3.60 -7.26 -1.20
N ALA A 41 4.59 -8.07 -1.50
CA ALA A 41 5.13 -8.29 -2.83
C ALA A 41 4.93 -9.77 -3.16
N SER A 42 4.35 -10.02 -4.33
CA SER A 42 4.12 -11.36 -4.86
C SER A 42 4.74 -11.49 -6.23
N LEU A 43 5.32 -12.64 -6.51
CA LEU A 43 5.95 -12.94 -7.79
C LEU A 43 4.98 -13.73 -8.67
N GLU A 44 4.85 -13.33 -9.93
CA GLU A 44 4.12 -14.08 -10.94
C GLU A 44 5.05 -14.35 -12.14
N ASP A 45 5.14 -15.62 -12.55
CA ASP A 45 6.01 -16.05 -13.66
C ASP A 45 5.51 -15.59 -15.04
N LYS A 46 4.28 -15.09 -15.11
CA LYS A 46 3.63 -14.67 -16.36
C LYS A 46 3.65 -13.15 -16.47
N PRO A 47 4.47 -12.58 -17.37
CA PRO A 47 4.38 -11.16 -17.64
C PRO A 47 3.04 -10.82 -18.32
N PRO A 48 2.60 -9.56 -18.23
CA PRO A 48 1.41 -9.10 -18.95
C PRO A 48 1.48 -9.41 -20.46
N PRO A 49 0.33 -9.64 -21.13
CA PRO A 49 0.31 -10.07 -22.54
C PRO A 49 1.10 -9.16 -23.49
N TRP A 50 1.12 -7.85 -23.24
CA TRP A 50 1.84 -6.86 -24.05
C TRP A 50 3.37 -6.87 -23.86
N LEU A 51 3.91 -7.57 -22.86
CA LEU A 51 5.35 -7.74 -22.61
C LEU A 51 5.90 -9.12 -22.99
N ARG A 52 5.02 -10.03 -23.44
CA ARG A 52 5.42 -11.39 -23.80
C ARG A 52 6.48 -11.36 -24.91
N GLY A 53 7.57 -12.10 -24.72
CA GLY A 53 8.67 -12.21 -25.69
C GLY A 53 9.65 -11.04 -25.72
N GLN A 54 9.47 -10.00 -24.89
CA GLN A 54 10.37 -8.84 -24.86
C GLN A 54 11.56 -9.00 -23.90
N GLY A 55 11.61 -10.07 -23.11
CA GLY A 55 12.69 -10.29 -22.12
C GLY A 55 12.73 -9.27 -20.98
N ARG A 56 11.61 -8.55 -20.74
CA ARG A 56 11.50 -7.50 -19.70
C ARG A 56 10.57 -7.96 -18.58
N GLY A 57 10.93 -7.61 -17.34
CA GLY A 57 10.05 -7.75 -16.17
C GLY A 57 9.03 -6.60 -16.08
N TRP A 58 8.01 -6.80 -15.26
CA TRP A 58 7.00 -5.79 -14.95
C TRP A 58 6.74 -5.74 -13.44
N VAL A 59 6.40 -4.55 -12.95
CA VAL A 59 5.94 -4.35 -11.58
C VAL A 59 4.63 -3.59 -11.66
N THR A 60 3.64 -4.08 -10.93
CA THR A 60 2.36 -3.40 -10.68
C THR A 60 2.13 -3.37 -9.17
N ALA A 61 1.35 -2.41 -8.73
CA ALA A 61 0.91 -2.25 -7.36
C ALA A 61 -0.61 -2.15 -7.31
N GLU A 62 -1.18 -2.54 -6.19
CA GLU A 62 -2.58 -2.31 -5.84
C GLU A 62 -2.65 -1.56 -4.51
N TYR A 63 -3.62 -0.68 -4.36
CA TYR A 63 -3.84 0.07 -3.13
C TYR A 63 -5.27 -0.12 -2.66
N SER A 64 -5.45 -0.33 -1.35
CA SER A 64 -6.76 -0.28 -0.74
C SER A 64 -6.68 0.21 0.70
N MET A 65 -7.76 0.82 1.17
CA MET A 65 -7.93 1.19 2.57
C MET A 65 -8.94 0.26 3.24
N LEU A 66 -8.57 -0.28 4.40
CA LEU A 66 -9.53 -0.98 5.26
C LEU A 66 -10.63 -0.01 5.71
N PRO A 67 -11.91 -0.46 5.83
CA PRO A 67 -13.04 0.39 6.23
C PRO A 67 -12.86 1.21 7.53
N ARG A 68 -11.95 0.80 8.41
CA ARG A 68 -11.65 1.47 9.69
C ARG A 68 -10.22 2.01 9.77
N ALA A 69 -9.60 2.29 8.62
CA ALA A 69 -8.31 2.98 8.57
C ALA A 69 -8.43 4.50 8.85
N THR A 70 -9.63 5.06 8.74
CA THR A 70 -9.94 6.49 8.95
C THR A 70 -10.75 6.71 10.23
N HIS A 71 -10.84 7.97 10.69
CA HIS A 71 -11.62 8.35 11.89
C HIS A 71 -13.09 7.87 11.82
N THR A 72 -13.76 8.15 10.69
CA THR A 72 -15.09 7.63 10.37
C THR A 72 -14.95 6.39 9.50
N ARG A 73 -15.90 5.45 9.63
CA ARG A 73 -15.88 4.22 8.82
C ARG A 73 -16.15 4.55 7.35
N THR A 74 -15.30 4.09 6.45
CA THR A 74 -15.51 4.15 4.99
C THR A 74 -16.15 2.86 4.48
N ARG A 75 -16.93 2.95 3.41
CA ARG A 75 -17.48 1.76 2.74
C ARG A 75 -16.37 1.11 1.90
N ARG A 76 -16.30 -0.23 1.88
CA ARG A 76 -15.34 -0.97 1.05
C ARG A 76 -15.63 -0.70 -0.44
N GLU A 77 -14.61 -0.35 -1.21
CA GLU A 77 -14.73 0.02 -2.63
C GLU A 77 -15.29 -1.13 -3.48
N ALA A 78 -14.87 -2.37 -3.21
CA ALA A 78 -15.44 -3.56 -3.84
C ALA A 78 -16.97 -3.69 -3.62
N ALA A 79 -17.46 -3.30 -2.45
CA ALA A 79 -18.89 -3.32 -2.14
C ALA A 79 -19.65 -2.10 -2.69
N ALA A 80 -18.94 -1.11 -3.24
CA ALA A 80 -19.50 0.05 -3.91
C ALA A 80 -19.47 -0.09 -5.45
N GLY A 81 -18.85 -1.16 -5.98
CA GLY A 81 -18.77 -1.46 -7.41
C GLY A 81 -17.86 -0.54 -8.21
N ARG A 82 -17.12 0.36 -7.55
CA ARG A 82 -16.18 1.28 -8.21
C ARG A 82 -15.01 1.65 -7.29
N LEU A 83 -13.82 1.73 -7.87
CA LEU A 83 -12.65 2.28 -7.22
C LEU A 83 -12.76 3.81 -7.17
N SER A 84 -12.39 4.43 -6.06
CA SER A 84 -12.30 5.89 -5.97
C SER A 84 -11.17 6.42 -6.87
N GLY A 85 -11.29 7.69 -7.29
CA GLY A 85 -10.24 8.34 -8.08
C GLY A 85 -8.88 8.35 -7.36
N ARG A 86 -8.87 8.49 -6.03
CA ARG A 86 -7.65 8.44 -5.22
C ARG A 86 -7.00 7.06 -5.24
N THR A 87 -7.78 5.98 -5.17
CA THR A 87 -7.23 4.62 -5.27
C THR A 87 -6.58 4.41 -6.63
N GLN A 88 -7.25 4.82 -7.71
CA GLN A 88 -6.71 4.73 -9.07
C GLN A 88 -5.43 5.58 -9.26
N GLU A 89 -5.33 6.74 -8.62
CA GLU A 89 -4.16 7.62 -8.70
C GLU A 89 -2.90 7.00 -8.04
N ILE A 90 -3.10 6.31 -6.92
CA ILE A 90 -2.01 5.71 -6.13
C ILE A 90 -1.59 4.36 -6.72
N GLN A 91 -2.55 3.62 -7.27
CA GLN A 91 -2.33 2.34 -7.94
C GLN A 91 -1.54 2.55 -9.25
N ARG A 92 -0.42 1.83 -9.44
CA ARG A 92 0.46 1.96 -10.63
C ARG A 92 1.10 0.66 -11.04
#